data_AF-A0A832HWR5-F1
#
_entry.id   AF-A0A832HWR5-F1
#
_cell.length_a   1.000
_cell.length_b   1.000
_cell.length_c   1.000
_cell.angle_alpha   90.00
_cell.angle_beta   90.00
_cell.angle_gamma   90.00
#
_symmetry.space_group_name_H-M   'P 1'
#
loop_
_entity.id
_entity.type
_entity.pdbx_description
1 polymer ?
#
loop_
_entity_poly.entity_id
_entity_poly.type
_entity_poly.pdbx_seq_one_letter_code
_entity_poly.pdbx_strand_id
1 'polypeptide(L)'
;MAQILCPAAPGSKESVVFTLDEHGVVMLPIPPHQRAVPWTSTNEFLPVLTGVSYAELRPGRAVESWQIKAALRMIQEFERSPMVGLVDLRWIDLSAPEVITVTTGTGAKVTLGADRFNWQFRRWRAIHDYERQRGCVVTTLDLSVANNVPYTAVQAGIMPPVPVRTTKTPERSIPRRKNA
;
A
#
# COMPACT_ATOMS: atom_id res chain seq x y z
N MET A 1 8.02 -6.46 -2.19
CA MET A 1 8.49 -5.19 -2.81
C MET A 1 7.57 -4.05 -2.42
N ALA A 2 8.03 -2.80 -2.51
CA ALA A 2 7.21 -1.61 -2.23
C ALA A 2 7.61 -0.42 -3.11
N GLN A 3 6.73 0.56 -3.25
CA GLN A 3 7.05 1.86 -3.84
C GLN A 3 7.35 2.85 -2.72
N ILE A 4 8.19 3.85 -2.97
CA ILE A 4 8.34 5.00 -2.07
C ILE A 4 7.93 6.25 -2.82
N LEU A 5 7.06 7.05 -2.22
CA LEU A 5 6.74 8.39 -2.69
C LEU A 5 7.34 9.40 -1.72
N CYS A 6 8.35 10.15 -2.18
CA CYS A 6 9.00 11.19 -1.38
C CYS A 6 9.13 12.50 -2.18
N PRO A 7 9.12 13.67 -1.52
CA PRO A 7 9.41 14.94 -2.19
C PRO A 7 10.84 14.95 -2.73
N ALA A 8 11.04 15.53 -3.92
CA ALA A 8 12.34 15.60 -4.60
C ALA A 8 13.38 16.40 -3.82
N ALA A 9 12.93 17.37 -3.02
CA ALA A 9 13.73 18.20 -2.13
C ALA A 9 12.85 18.72 -0.98
N PRO A 10 13.44 19.18 0.15
CA PRO A 10 12.69 19.84 1.21
C PRO A 10 11.85 21.02 0.66
N GLY A 11 10.54 20.99 0.88
CA GLY A 11 9.60 22.01 0.38
C GLY A 11 9.21 21.88 -1.10
N SER A 12 9.72 20.87 -1.84
CA SER A 12 9.30 20.63 -3.22
C SER A 12 7.89 20.05 -3.28
N LYS A 13 7.10 20.51 -4.26
CA LYS A 13 5.82 19.89 -4.65
C LYS A 13 6.02 18.72 -5.61
N GLU A 14 7.20 18.61 -6.22
CA GLU A 14 7.53 17.48 -7.08
C GLU A 14 7.87 16.27 -6.22
N SER A 15 7.25 15.14 -6.55
CA SER A 15 7.51 13.87 -5.89
C SER A 15 8.25 12.94 -6.84
N VAL A 16 9.20 12.18 -6.28
CA VAL A 16 9.93 11.14 -6.98
C VAL A 16 9.43 9.80 -6.46
N VAL A 17 9.24 8.86 -7.39
CA VAL A 17 8.88 7.48 -7.07
C VAL A 17 10.13 6.63 -7.14
N PHE A 18 10.48 5.98 -6.03
CA PHE A 18 11.47 4.91 -5.99
C PHE A 18 10.76 3.56 -5.82
N THR A 19 11.45 2.48 -6.14
CA THR A 19 11.00 1.12 -5.80
C THR A 19 11.99 0.49 -4.85
N LEU A 20 11.51 -0.27 -3.88
CA LEU A 20 12.32 -1.12 -3.01
C LEU A 20 12.07 -2.57 -3.38
N ASP A 21 13.15 -3.33 -3.51
CA ASP A 21 13.07 -4.79 -3.54
C ASP A 21 12.74 -5.36 -2.13
N GLU A 22 12.66 -6.68 -2.04
CA GLU A 22 12.42 -7.40 -0.77
C GLU A 22 13.57 -7.29 0.26
N HIS A 23 14.77 -6.89 -0.17
CA HIS A 23 15.93 -6.67 0.70
C HIS A 23 16.11 -5.19 1.07
N GLY A 24 15.25 -4.30 0.54
CA GLY A 24 15.32 -2.87 0.75
C GLY A 24 16.35 -2.16 -0.11
N VAL A 25 16.79 -2.75 -1.22
CA VAL A 25 17.63 -2.08 -2.22
C VAL A 25 16.77 -1.09 -2.99
N VAL A 26 17.23 0.17 -3.04
CA VAL A 26 16.57 1.25 -3.78
C VAL A 26 16.82 1.07 -5.28
N MET A 27 15.73 1.00 -6.03
CA MET A 27 15.72 0.91 -7.48
C MET A 27 15.07 2.15 -8.09
N LEU A 28 15.62 2.60 -9.22
CA LEU A 28 15.02 3.67 -10.01
C LEU A 28 13.87 3.12 -10.86
N PRO A 29 12.83 3.93 -11.11
CA PRO A 29 11.78 3.55 -12.04
C PRO A 29 12.37 3.45 -13.45
N ILE A 30 11.98 2.40 -14.17
CA ILE A 30 12.38 2.22 -15.57
C ILE A 30 11.84 3.40 -16.40
N PRO A 31 12.69 4.10 -17.18
CA PRO A 31 12.26 5.22 -18.01
C PRO A 31 11.12 4.84 -18.96
N PRO A 32 10.16 5.75 -19.24
CA PRO A 32 9.00 5.44 -20.09
C PRO A 32 9.35 4.83 -21.45
N HIS A 33 10.44 5.28 -22.07
CA HIS A 33 10.89 4.81 -23.38
C HIS A 33 11.48 3.39 -23.37
N GLN A 34 11.79 2.85 -22.19
CA GLN A 34 12.31 1.49 -22.01
C GLN A 34 11.23 0.53 -21.49
N ARG A 35 9.99 1.00 -21.30
CA ARG A 35 8.90 0.19 -20.75
C ARG A 35 8.04 -0.38 -21.87
N ALA A 36 7.83 -1.69 -21.84
CA ALA A 36 6.87 -2.37 -22.71
C ALA A 36 5.40 -2.08 -22.34
N VAL A 37 5.14 -1.74 -21.06
CA VAL A 37 3.80 -1.46 -20.52
C VAL A 37 3.83 -0.22 -19.60
N PRO A 38 2.69 0.46 -19.37
CA PRO A 38 2.62 1.58 -18.43
C PRO A 38 3.06 1.18 -17.01
N TRP A 39 3.70 2.12 -16.28
CA TRP A 39 4.20 1.91 -14.90
C TRP A 39 3.09 1.46 -13.95
N THR A 40 1.91 2.03 -14.13
CA THR A 40 0.71 1.71 -13.34
C THR A 40 0.36 0.24 -13.49
N SER A 41 0.47 -0.34 -14.68
CA SER A 41 0.07 -1.73 -14.92
C SER A 41 0.94 -2.75 -14.18
N THR A 42 2.22 -2.45 -13.92
CA THR A 42 3.13 -3.35 -13.20
C THR A 42 3.19 -3.09 -11.70
N ASN A 43 2.83 -1.89 -11.25
CA ASN A 43 3.04 -1.45 -9.87
C ASN A 43 1.75 -1.06 -9.12
N GLU A 44 0.57 -1.20 -9.74
CA GLU A 44 -0.71 -0.81 -9.13
C GLU A 44 -0.99 -1.47 -7.78
N PHE A 45 -0.51 -2.70 -7.58
CA PHE A 45 -0.73 -3.48 -6.36
C PHE A 45 0.40 -3.37 -5.34
N LEU A 46 1.51 -2.69 -5.69
CA LEU A 46 2.60 -2.50 -4.73
C LEU A 46 2.20 -1.42 -3.72
N PRO A 47 2.34 -1.68 -2.40
CA PRO A 47 2.07 -0.67 -1.39
C PRO A 47 3.05 0.50 -1.54
N VAL A 48 2.56 1.71 -1.27
CA VAL A 48 3.35 2.94 -1.33
C VAL A 48 3.74 3.36 0.08
N LEU A 49 5.05 3.43 0.33
CA LEU A 49 5.63 3.98 1.55
C LEU A 49 5.69 5.50 1.48
N THR A 50 5.24 6.16 2.54
CA THR A 50 5.31 7.62 2.74
C THR A 50 6.01 7.96 4.06
N GLY A 51 6.34 9.22 4.27
CA GLY A 51 7.06 9.67 5.49
C GLY A 51 8.55 9.31 5.47
N VAL A 52 9.09 8.87 4.34
CA VAL A 52 10.50 8.52 4.17
C VAL A 52 11.31 9.75 3.71
N SER A 53 12.48 9.94 4.32
CA SER A 53 13.40 11.01 3.93
C SER A 53 14.12 10.68 2.61
N TYR A 54 14.14 11.62 1.68
CA TYR A 54 14.89 11.48 0.41
C TYR A 54 16.38 11.18 0.65
N ALA A 55 16.97 11.71 1.73
CA ALA A 55 18.39 11.52 2.05
C ALA A 55 18.77 10.06 2.34
N GLU A 56 17.78 9.23 2.71
CA GLU A 56 17.96 7.80 2.97
C GLU A 56 17.92 6.96 1.68
N LEU A 57 17.50 7.55 0.56
CA LEU A 57 17.27 6.85 -0.70
C LEU A 57 18.45 7.02 -1.64
N ARG A 58 19.25 5.96 -1.76
CA ARG A 58 20.40 5.91 -2.67
C ARG A 58 20.24 4.74 -3.64
N PRO A 59 20.01 4.99 -4.94
CA PRO A 59 19.87 3.93 -5.94
C PRO A 59 21.01 2.92 -5.89
N GLY A 60 20.66 1.64 -6.01
CA GLY A 60 21.59 0.50 -5.94
C GLY A 60 22.08 0.16 -4.53
N ARG A 61 21.64 0.89 -3.49
CA ARG A 61 22.02 0.62 -2.10
C ARG A 61 20.81 0.20 -1.28
N ALA A 62 21.05 -0.70 -0.33
CA ALA A 62 20.08 -1.03 0.69
C ALA A 62 19.85 0.17 1.63
N VAL A 63 18.59 0.40 1.97
CA VAL A 63 18.20 1.35 3.03
C VAL A 63 18.69 0.86 4.38
N GLU A 64 19.17 1.78 5.23
CA GLU A 64 19.60 1.43 6.59
C GLU A 64 18.52 1.66 7.65
N SER A 65 17.52 2.45 7.32
CA SER A 65 16.40 2.82 8.19
C SER A 65 15.68 1.61 8.76
N TRP A 66 15.62 1.54 10.08
CA TRP A 66 14.95 0.45 10.77
C TRP A 66 13.44 0.46 10.50
N GLN A 67 12.84 1.64 10.31
CA GLN A 67 11.42 1.79 9.97
C GLN A 67 11.13 1.21 8.60
N ILE A 68 11.95 1.50 7.59
CA ILE A 68 11.75 0.95 6.24
C ILE A 68 11.95 -0.58 6.28
N LYS A 69 12.97 -1.07 6.98
CA LYS A 69 13.18 -2.52 7.17
C LYS A 69 11.99 -3.18 7.88
N ALA A 70 11.44 -2.53 8.91
CA ALA A 70 10.24 -3.01 9.60
C ALA A 70 9.01 -3.03 8.69
N ALA A 71 8.83 -2.00 7.84
CA ALA A 71 7.75 -1.95 6.86
C ALA A 71 7.86 -3.04 5.80
N LEU A 72 9.06 -3.30 5.27
CA LEU A 72 9.29 -4.38 4.32
C LEU A 72 9.02 -5.76 4.96
N ARG A 73 9.47 -5.97 6.20
CA ARG A 73 9.14 -7.18 6.97
C ARG A 73 7.64 -7.32 7.18
N MET A 74 6.95 -6.21 7.52
CA MET A 74 5.50 -6.18 7.69
C MET A 74 4.77 -6.62 6.42
N ILE A 75 5.19 -6.11 5.25
CA ILE A 75 4.63 -6.50 3.94
C ILE A 75 4.84 -8.00 3.68
N GLN A 76 6.05 -8.51 3.89
CA GLN A 76 6.37 -9.94 3.71
C GLN A 76 5.57 -10.85 4.65
N GLU A 77 5.40 -10.44 5.92
CA GLU A 77 4.57 -11.17 6.88
C GLU A 77 3.08 -11.07 6.52
N PHE A 78 2.63 -9.94 5.98
CA PHE A 78 1.25 -9.73 5.55
C PHE A 78 0.84 -10.69 4.44
N GLU A 79 1.72 -10.93 3.46
CA GLU A 79 1.49 -11.87 2.35
C GLU A 79 1.21 -13.31 2.81
N ARG A 80 1.62 -13.65 4.04
CA ARG A 80 1.41 -14.98 4.66
C ARG A 80 0.39 -14.93 5.80
N SER A 81 -0.21 -13.76 6.03
CA SER A 81 -1.09 -13.50 7.15
C SER A 81 -2.54 -13.94 6.85
N PRO A 82 -3.38 -14.11 7.88
CA PRO A 82 -4.81 -14.37 7.67
C PRO A 82 -5.57 -13.18 7.04
N MET A 83 -4.93 -12.03 6.87
CA MET A 83 -5.52 -10.85 6.22
C MET A 83 -5.29 -10.81 4.70
N VAL A 84 -4.44 -11.69 4.16
CA VAL A 84 -4.18 -11.76 2.72
C VAL A 84 -5.47 -12.06 1.96
N GLY A 85 -5.74 -11.30 0.89
CA GLY A 85 -6.95 -11.42 0.08
C GLY A 85 -8.24 -10.88 0.72
N LEU A 86 -8.20 -10.43 1.97
CA LEU A 86 -9.33 -9.77 2.63
C LEU A 86 -9.25 -8.25 2.55
N VAL A 87 -8.03 -7.73 2.61
CA VAL A 87 -7.73 -6.30 2.54
C VAL A 87 -6.53 -6.08 1.64
N ASP A 88 -6.55 -4.98 0.90
CA ASP A 88 -5.42 -4.56 0.08
C ASP A 88 -4.61 -3.50 0.85
N LEU A 89 -3.30 -3.68 1.00
CA LEU A 89 -2.41 -2.64 1.53
C LEU A 89 -2.14 -1.60 0.42
N ARG A 90 -2.47 -0.33 0.63
CA ARG A 90 -2.26 0.72 -0.39
C ARG A 90 -1.19 1.73 0.01
N TRP A 91 -1.33 2.32 1.19
CA TRP A 91 -0.39 3.32 1.69
C TRP A 91 0.15 2.88 3.04
N ILE A 92 1.43 3.09 3.26
CA ILE A 92 2.12 2.76 4.51
C ILE A 92 2.89 4.00 4.92
N ASP A 93 2.41 4.69 5.95
CA ASP A 93 3.04 5.88 6.49
C ASP A 93 4.02 5.52 7.60
N LEU A 94 5.24 6.01 7.45
CA LEU A 94 6.39 5.81 8.33
C LEU A 94 6.82 7.12 9.02
N SER A 95 5.97 8.15 8.97
CA SER A 95 6.23 9.46 9.57
C SER A 95 6.37 9.45 11.09
N ALA A 96 5.70 8.50 11.76
CA ALA A 96 5.77 8.33 13.21
C ALA A 96 6.83 7.28 13.60
N PRO A 97 7.66 7.55 14.63
CA PRO A 97 8.52 6.52 15.18
C PRO A 97 7.68 5.42 15.84
N GLU A 98 8.20 4.20 15.85
CA GLU A 98 7.66 3.00 16.53
C GLU A 98 6.36 2.40 15.99
N VAL A 99 5.60 3.16 15.20
CA VAL A 99 4.36 2.70 14.58
C VAL A 99 4.38 2.81 13.07
N ILE A 100 3.61 1.96 12.41
CA ILE A 100 3.43 1.93 10.97
C ILE A 100 1.93 2.10 10.71
N THR A 101 1.55 3.17 10.02
CA THR A 101 0.13 3.43 9.72
C THR A 101 -0.19 2.97 8.31
N VAL A 102 -1.07 1.99 8.18
CA VAL A 102 -1.51 1.42 6.92
C VAL A 102 -2.85 2.02 6.53
N THR A 103 -2.97 2.47 5.28
CA THR A 103 -4.27 2.73 4.65
C THR A 103 -4.56 1.62 3.65
N THR A 104 -5.70 0.98 3.82
CA THR A 104 -6.15 -0.12 2.96
C THR A 104 -6.84 0.37 1.68
N GLY A 105 -7.10 -0.53 0.73
CA GLY A 105 -7.86 -0.23 -0.50
C GLY A 105 -9.28 0.30 -0.27
N THR A 106 -9.89 -0.05 0.86
CA THR A 106 -11.20 0.46 1.28
C THR A 106 -11.09 1.79 2.02
N GLY A 107 -9.89 2.29 2.27
CA GLY A 107 -9.66 3.54 3.01
C GLY A 107 -9.62 3.36 4.53
N ALA A 108 -9.73 2.14 5.05
CA ALA A 108 -9.55 1.88 6.48
C ALA A 108 -8.10 2.16 6.90
N LYS A 109 -7.94 2.85 8.03
CA LYS A 109 -6.64 3.19 8.62
C LYS A 109 -6.31 2.24 9.76
N VAL A 110 -5.18 1.57 9.68
CA VAL A 110 -4.72 0.60 10.66
C VAL A 110 -3.34 0.97 11.16
N THR A 111 -3.21 1.24 12.45
CA THR A 111 -1.92 1.51 13.09
C THR A 111 -1.36 0.19 13.62
N LEU A 112 -0.13 -0.15 13.23
CA LEU A 112 0.60 -1.33 13.67
C LEU A 112 1.80 -0.90 14.50
N GLY A 113 2.13 -1.62 15.56
CA GLY A 113 3.45 -1.52 16.19
C GLY A 113 4.53 -2.07 15.25
N ALA A 114 5.77 -1.61 15.37
CA ALA A 114 6.87 -2.03 14.49
C ALA A 114 7.38 -3.47 14.70
N ASP A 115 6.82 -4.24 15.64
CA ASP A 115 7.21 -5.61 15.96
C ASP A 115 6.00 -6.58 16.01
N ARG A 116 6.26 -7.88 16.15
CA ARG A 116 5.22 -8.93 16.36
C ARG A 116 4.04 -8.88 15.37
N PHE A 117 4.29 -8.58 14.09
CA PHE A 117 3.24 -8.39 13.09
C PHE A 117 2.29 -9.59 12.97
N ASN A 118 2.81 -10.81 13.00
CA ASN A 118 2.00 -12.03 13.04
C ASN A 118 0.89 -12.02 14.11
N TRP A 119 1.19 -11.57 15.32
CA TRP A 119 0.19 -11.47 16.39
C TRP A 119 -0.83 -10.37 16.09
N GLN A 120 -0.34 -9.20 15.63
CA GLN A 120 -1.20 -8.07 15.26
C GLN A 120 -2.16 -8.45 14.12
N PHE A 121 -1.71 -9.17 13.10
CA PHE A 121 -2.54 -9.62 11.97
C PHE A 121 -3.61 -10.64 12.37
N ARG A 122 -3.30 -11.57 13.29
CA ARG A 122 -4.30 -12.48 13.85
C ARG A 122 -5.38 -11.71 14.62
N ARG A 123 -4.97 -10.69 15.38
CA ARG A 123 -5.90 -9.82 16.10
C ARG A 123 -6.75 -8.99 15.15
N TRP A 124 -6.15 -8.45 14.09
CA TRP A 124 -6.87 -7.78 13.02
C TRP A 124 -7.95 -8.69 12.42
N ARG A 125 -7.59 -9.93 12.08
CA ARG A 125 -8.53 -10.92 11.52
C ARG A 125 -9.73 -11.14 12.44
N ALA A 126 -9.50 -11.33 13.73
CA ALA A 126 -10.58 -11.54 14.70
C ALA A 126 -11.56 -10.35 14.76
N ILE A 127 -11.06 -9.12 14.77
CA ILE A 127 -11.89 -7.91 14.79
C ILE A 127 -12.65 -7.76 13.47
N HIS A 128 -11.97 -7.99 12.35
CA HIS A 128 -12.57 -7.94 11.03
C HIS A 128 -13.72 -8.94 10.89
N ASP A 129 -13.55 -10.18 11.35
CA ASP A 129 -14.60 -11.20 11.32
C ASP A 129 -15.78 -10.84 12.21
N TYR A 130 -15.51 -10.32 13.41
CA TYR A 130 -16.53 -9.87 14.35
C TYR A 130 -17.40 -8.75 13.76
N GLU A 131 -16.78 -7.71 13.18
CA GLU A 131 -17.53 -6.61 12.57
C GLU A 131 -18.24 -7.04 11.29
N ARG A 132 -17.64 -7.91 10.49
CA ARG A 132 -18.28 -8.46 9.28
C ARG A 132 -19.56 -9.23 9.61
N GLN A 133 -19.57 -10.01 10.69
CA GLN A 133 -20.79 -10.71 11.15
C GLN A 133 -21.92 -9.75 11.54
N ARG A 134 -21.59 -8.51 11.91
CA ARG A 134 -22.54 -7.44 12.26
C ARG A 134 -22.92 -6.57 11.06
N GLY A 135 -22.40 -6.85 9.87
CA GLY A 135 -22.61 -6.02 8.67
C GLY A 135 -21.86 -4.69 8.72
N CYS A 136 -20.83 -4.59 9.55
CA CYS A 136 -19.98 -3.42 9.69
C CYS A 136 -18.63 -3.61 8.97
N VAL A 137 -17.97 -2.50 8.68
CA VAL A 137 -16.61 -2.42 8.14
C VAL A 137 -15.77 -1.57 9.09
N VAL A 138 -14.57 -2.03 9.40
CA VAL A 138 -13.62 -1.32 10.27
C VAL A 138 -13.08 -0.10 9.52
N THR A 139 -13.16 1.08 10.13
CA THR A 139 -12.67 2.34 9.56
C THR A 139 -11.32 2.74 10.15
N THR A 140 -11.19 2.64 11.48
CA THR A 140 -9.92 2.86 12.17
C THR A 140 -9.64 1.70 13.12
N LEU A 141 -8.37 1.31 13.25
CA LEU A 141 -7.94 0.23 14.11
C LEU A 141 -6.52 0.49 14.60
N ASP A 142 -6.28 0.42 15.90
CA ASP A 142 -4.93 0.57 16.45
C ASP A 142 -4.47 -0.70 17.15
N LEU A 143 -3.59 -1.45 16.48
CA LEU A 143 -2.99 -2.69 16.95
C LEU A 143 -1.64 -2.48 17.63
N SER A 144 -1.14 -1.24 17.70
CA SER A 144 0.11 -0.93 18.40
C SER A 144 -0.01 -1.10 19.92
N VAL A 145 -1.24 -1.05 20.45
CA VAL A 145 -1.52 -1.25 21.87
C VAL A 145 -1.70 -2.74 22.21
N ALA A 146 -1.08 -3.17 23.31
CA ALA A 146 -1.11 -4.57 23.73
C ALA A 146 -2.52 -5.03 24.18
N ASN A 147 -3.27 -4.16 24.85
CA ASN A 147 -4.59 -4.45 25.41
C ASN A 147 -5.59 -3.37 25.03
N ASN A 148 -6.87 -3.73 24.97
CA ASN A 148 -7.97 -2.81 24.66
C ASN A 148 -7.77 -2.02 23.34
N VAL A 149 -7.53 -2.76 22.26
CA VAL A 149 -7.36 -2.24 20.89
C VAL A 149 -8.53 -1.31 20.53
N PRO A 150 -8.30 0.00 20.38
CA PRO A 150 -9.34 0.92 19.97
C PRO A 150 -9.59 0.76 18.47
N TYR A 151 -10.86 0.72 18.10
CA TYR A 151 -11.27 0.66 16.72
C TYR A 151 -12.61 1.36 16.53
N THR A 152 -12.87 1.82 15.31
CA THR A 152 -14.18 2.33 14.89
C THR A 152 -14.67 1.52 13.71
N ALA A 153 -15.98 1.29 13.65
CA ALA A 153 -16.61 0.56 12.55
C ALA A 153 -17.88 1.27 12.10
N VAL A 154 -18.20 1.18 10.81
CA VAL A 154 -19.38 1.79 10.18
C VAL A 154 -20.15 0.72 9.43
N GLN A 155 -21.45 0.92 9.26
CA GLN A 155 -22.28 -0.04 8.53
C GLN A 155 -21.88 -0.08 7.04
N ALA A 156 -21.74 -1.28 6.48
CA ALA A 156 -21.16 -1.50 5.15
C ALA A 156 -21.88 -0.75 4.00
N GLY A 157 -23.15 -0.40 4.18
CA GLY A 157 -23.95 0.33 3.18
C GLY A 157 -23.73 1.84 3.10
N ILE A 158 -22.90 2.43 3.98
CA ILE A 158 -22.67 3.90 4.03
C ILE A 158 -21.35 4.29 3.36
N MET A 159 -20.48 3.34 3.04
CA MET A 159 -19.23 3.66 2.34
C MET A 159 -19.49 4.02 0.87
N PRO A 160 -19.02 5.18 0.39
CA PRO A 160 -19.09 5.48 -1.03
C PRO A 160 -18.26 4.46 -1.80
N PRO A 161 -18.76 3.91 -2.92
CA PRO A 161 -17.99 2.99 -3.75
C PRO A 161 -16.74 3.73 -4.26
N VAL A 162 -15.56 3.18 -3.99
CA VAL A 162 -14.33 3.61 -4.65
C VAL A 162 -14.55 3.43 -6.15
N PRO A 163 -14.32 4.46 -6.99
CA PRO A 163 -14.58 4.34 -8.42
C PRO A 163 -13.57 3.35 -9.01
N VAL A 164 -14.05 2.14 -9.29
CA VAL A 164 -13.39 1.23 -10.23
C VAL A 164 -13.40 1.97 -11.57
N ARG A 165 -12.26 2.53 -11.98
CA ARG A 165 -12.09 3.06 -13.33
C ARG A 165 -12.27 1.90 -14.30
N THR A 166 -13.46 1.80 -14.87
CA THR A 166 -13.72 0.94 -16.03
C THR A 166 -12.83 1.42 -17.16
N THR A 167 -11.81 0.62 -17.48
CA THR A 167 -11.04 0.78 -18.70
C THR A 167 -11.98 0.56 -19.87
N LYS A 168 -12.33 1.66 -20.55
CA LYS A 168 -13.04 1.59 -21.84
C LYS A 168 -12.18 0.78 -22.81
N THR A 169 -12.72 -0.37 -23.24
CA THR A 169 -12.19 -1.19 -24.33
C THR A 169 -11.98 -0.32 -25.57
N PRO A 170 -10.79 -0.32 -26.20
CA PRO A 170 -10.62 0.38 -27.47
C PRO A 170 -11.35 -0.39 -28.56
N GLU A 171 -12.37 0.26 -29.13
CA GLU A 171 -13.13 -0.22 -30.27
C GLU A 171 -12.19 -0.38 -31.47
N ARG A 172 -12.03 -1.63 -31.95
CA ARG A 172 -11.23 -1.95 -33.14
C ARG A 172 -11.92 -1.35 -34.37
N SER A 173 -11.35 -0.28 -34.92
CA SER A 173 -11.68 0.21 -36.25
C SER A 173 -11.21 -0.78 -37.31
N ILE A 174 -12.16 -1.41 -37.99
CA ILE A 174 -11.92 -2.30 -39.12
C ILE A 174 -11.65 -1.42 -40.37
N PRO A 175 -10.54 -1.60 -41.11
CA PRO A 175 -10.31 -0.85 -42.34
C PRO A 175 -11.22 -1.37 -43.45
N ARG A 176 -12.06 -0.49 -44.00
CA ARG A 176 -12.97 -0.79 -45.11
C ARG A 176 -12.19 -0.80 -46.43
N ARG A 177 -12.01 -1.99 -47.01
CA ARG A 177 -11.45 -2.21 -48.35
C ARG A 177 -12.59 -2.44 -49.36
N LYS A 178 -12.58 -1.70 -50.48
CA LYS A 178 -12.97 -2.05 -51.88
C LYS A 178 -13.22 -0.73 -52.64
N ASN A 179 -12.40 -0.38 -53.63
CA ASN A 179 -12.43 -0.82 -55.04
C ASN A 179 -13.77 -0.55 -55.73
N ALA A 180 -13.81 0.54 -56.50
CA ALA A 180 -14.32 0.65 -57.87
C ALA A 180 -13.80 1.96 -58.47
#